data_AF-A0A964RPW2-F1
#
_entry.id   AF-A0A964RPW2-F1
#
_cell.length_a   1.000
_cell.length_b   1.000
_cell.length_c   1.000
_cell.angle_alpha   90.00
_cell.angle_beta   90.00
_cell.angle_gamma   90.00
#
_symmetry.space_group_name_H-M   'P 1'
#
loop_
_entity.id
_entity.type
_entity.pdbx_description
1 polymer ?
#
loop_
_entity_poly.entity_id
_entity_poly.type
_entity_poly.pdbx_seq_one_letter_code
_entity_poly.pdbx_strand_id
1 'polypeptide(L)'
;MDKTIREKIFELSDSEFQKFQSKLCPNTDNIIGVRLPLLRKLAKEIAKNDWRNFLHDCPNDYFEEIMLQGMVIGYLRADIEEILNHINSFVPKIDNWSVCDSFCIGLKFTKSNMKQVLEFLKIYLNSKKEFELRFGIVMLLDFYIVDEYIDQVLIILDQIKHDGYYVKMAIAWALSICYIKYPDKTIIYLKNNDLDDFTYNKALQKITESFRVDKETKSIIRSMKRK
;
A
#
# COMPACT_ATOMS: atom_id res chain seq x y z
N MET A 1 -35.64 -0.68 11.66
CA MET A 1 -34.61 -1.63 11.22
C MET A 1 -33.32 -0.84 11.12
N ASP A 2 -32.26 -1.31 11.79
CA ASP A 2 -30.93 -0.71 11.59
C ASP A 2 -30.49 -1.01 10.15
N LYS A 3 -29.99 0.02 9.46
CA LYS A 3 -29.47 -0.12 8.09
C LYS A 3 -28.25 -1.03 8.09
N THR A 4 -28.21 -1.93 7.12
CA THR A 4 -27.02 -2.74 6.80
C THR A 4 -25.85 -1.83 6.42
N ILE A 5 -24.61 -2.35 6.54
CA ILE A 5 -23.43 -1.58 6.13
C ILE A 5 -23.47 -1.23 4.63
N ARG A 6 -23.94 -2.15 3.79
CA ARG A 6 -24.10 -1.90 2.36
C ARG A 6 -25.00 -0.69 2.09
N GLU A 7 -26.19 -0.64 2.71
CA GLU A 7 -27.09 0.51 2.57
C GLU A 7 -26.42 1.81 3.00
N LYS A 8 -25.67 1.80 4.12
CA LYS A 8 -24.90 2.98 4.56
C LYS A 8 -23.84 3.40 3.55
N ILE A 9 -23.18 2.47 2.87
CA ILE A 9 -22.19 2.78 1.82
C ILE A 9 -22.89 3.39 0.60
N PHE A 10 -24.00 2.80 0.14
CA PHE A 10 -24.77 3.32 -1.00
C PHE A 10 -25.31 4.74 -0.76
N GLU A 11 -25.71 5.07 0.47
CA GLU A 11 -26.15 6.44 0.81
C GLU A 11 -25.03 7.48 0.73
N LEU A 12 -23.77 7.05 0.76
CA LEU A 12 -22.60 7.92 0.64
C LEU A 12 -22.07 8.00 -0.81
N SER A 13 -22.77 7.40 -1.77
CA SER A 13 -22.33 7.34 -3.17
C SER A 13 -22.36 8.71 -3.85
N ASP A 14 -21.36 8.94 -4.68
CA ASP A 14 -21.19 10.12 -5.52
C ASP A 14 -20.86 9.63 -6.93
N SER A 15 -21.81 9.77 -7.86
CA SER A 15 -21.70 9.21 -9.21
C SER A 15 -20.61 9.88 -10.06
N GLU A 16 -20.30 11.15 -9.82
CA GLU A 16 -19.18 11.82 -10.49
C GLU A 16 -17.84 11.33 -9.92
N PHE A 17 -17.78 11.11 -8.61
CA PHE A 17 -16.61 10.50 -7.97
C PHE A 17 -16.42 9.04 -8.41
N GLN A 18 -17.49 8.27 -8.55
CA GLN A 18 -17.46 6.90 -9.09
C GLN A 18 -16.77 6.88 -10.47
N LYS A 19 -17.24 7.69 -11.42
CA LYS A 19 -16.65 7.77 -12.78
C LYS A 19 -15.17 8.15 -12.74
N PHE A 20 -14.79 9.06 -11.85
CA PHE A 20 -13.39 9.44 -11.67
C PHE A 20 -12.55 8.27 -11.14
N GLN A 21 -13.05 7.58 -10.11
CA GLN A 21 -12.36 6.47 -9.46
C GLN A 21 -12.23 5.24 -10.35
N SER A 22 -13.26 4.90 -11.14
CA SER A 22 -13.20 3.80 -12.10
C SER A 22 -12.10 3.99 -13.16
N LYS A 23 -11.78 5.24 -13.52
CA LYS A 23 -10.64 5.52 -14.42
C LYS A 23 -9.28 5.27 -13.77
N LEU A 24 -9.20 5.35 -12.45
CA LEU A 24 -7.95 5.17 -11.68
C LEU A 24 -7.69 3.71 -11.28
N CYS A 25 -8.74 2.91 -11.17
CA CYS A 25 -8.68 1.48 -10.85
C CYS A 25 -9.19 0.67 -12.04
N PRO A 26 -8.38 0.54 -13.11
CA PRO A 26 -8.76 -0.33 -14.23
C PRO A 26 -8.93 -1.77 -13.72
N ASN A 27 -9.92 -2.47 -14.25
CA ASN A 27 -10.33 -3.84 -13.85
C ASN A 27 -11.07 -3.94 -12.50
N THR A 28 -11.61 -2.83 -11.98
CA THR A 28 -12.51 -2.83 -10.82
C THR A 28 -13.89 -2.34 -11.25
N ASP A 29 -14.82 -3.28 -11.50
CA ASP A 29 -16.13 -2.96 -12.10
C ASP A 29 -17.23 -2.66 -11.06
N ASN A 30 -16.98 -2.97 -9.79
CA ASN A 30 -17.91 -2.90 -8.67
C ASN A 30 -17.63 -1.69 -7.74
N ILE A 31 -17.34 -0.53 -8.31
CA ILE A 31 -17.11 0.71 -7.56
C ILE A 31 -18.44 1.44 -7.34
N ILE A 32 -18.75 1.79 -6.09
CA ILE A 32 -19.94 2.58 -5.72
C ILE A 32 -19.67 4.09 -5.86
N GLY A 33 -18.43 4.52 -5.59
CA GLY A 33 -18.02 5.93 -5.64
C GLY A 33 -18.17 6.64 -4.30
N VAL A 34 -17.63 6.08 -3.21
CA VAL A 34 -17.63 6.75 -1.90
C VAL A 34 -16.28 7.38 -1.59
N ARG A 35 -16.28 8.67 -1.24
CA ARG A 35 -15.05 9.39 -0.90
C ARG A 35 -14.40 8.83 0.38
N LEU A 36 -13.09 8.62 0.35
CA LEU A 36 -12.31 8.06 1.47
C LEU A 36 -12.56 8.73 2.84
N PRO A 37 -12.74 10.07 2.98
CA PRO A 37 -13.04 10.67 4.27
C PRO A 37 -14.34 10.15 4.92
N LEU A 38 -15.36 9.85 4.11
CA LEU A 38 -16.64 9.30 4.58
C LEU A 38 -16.47 7.84 5.02
N LEU A 39 -15.78 7.02 4.22
CA LEU A 39 -15.43 5.64 4.61
C LEU A 39 -14.60 5.61 5.89
N ARG A 40 -13.63 6.51 6.05
CA ARG A 40 -12.82 6.61 7.29
C ARG A 40 -13.66 6.97 8.50
N LYS A 41 -14.68 7.82 8.34
CA LYS A 41 -15.61 8.16 9.44
C LYS A 41 -16.38 6.90 9.85
N LEU A 42 -16.97 6.19 8.89
CA LEU A 42 -17.70 4.95 9.11
C LEU A 42 -16.81 3.87 9.75
N ALA A 43 -15.58 3.69 9.24
CA ALA A 43 -14.62 2.72 9.77
C ALA A 43 -14.29 2.98 11.24
N LYS A 44 -14.10 4.25 11.63
CA LYS A 44 -13.86 4.62 13.04
C LYS A 44 -15.05 4.35 13.94
N GLU A 45 -16.27 4.56 13.43
CA GLU A 45 -17.50 4.25 14.17
C GLU A 45 -17.64 2.74 14.38
N ILE A 46 -17.38 1.94 13.36
CA ILE A 46 -17.40 0.47 13.44
C ILE A 46 -16.32 -0.04 14.39
N ALA A 47 -15.07 0.42 14.23
CA ALA A 47 -13.93 -0.02 15.05
C ALA A 47 -14.09 0.27 16.56
N LYS A 48 -14.92 1.27 16.92
CA LYS A 48 -15.25 1.60 18.32
C LYS A 48 -16.36 0.73 18.90
N ASN A 49 -17.18 0.13 18.05
CA ASN A 49 -18.34 -0.65 18.42
C ASN A 49 -18.08 -2.14 18.09
N ASP A 50 -19.01 -2.79 17.42
CA ASP A 50 -18.99 -4.22 17.13
C ASP A 50 -18.23 -4.56 15.85
N TRP A 51 -16.93 -4.32 15.89
CA TRP A 51 -16.06 -4.55 14.73
C TRP A 51 -15.85 -6.05 14.43
N ARG A 52 -15.99 -6.93 15.43
CA ARG A 52 -15.82 -8.39 15.24
C ARG A 52 -16.93 -8.97 14.38
N ASN A 53 -18.19 -8.67 14.71
CA ASN A 53 -19.31 -9.09 13.87
C ASN A 53 -19.23 -8.44 12.49
N PHE A 54 -18.84 -7.16 12.42
CA PHE A 54 -18.62 -6.52 11.12
C PHE A 54 -17.58 -7.26 10.26
N LEU A 55 -16.39 -7.57 10.78
CA LEU A 55 -15.35 -8.25 9.98
C LEU A 55 -15.72 -9.69 9.62
N HIS A 56 -16.59 -10.34 10.40
CA HIS A 56 -17.13 -11.66 10.11
C HIS A 56 -18.18 -11.62 8.99
N ASP A 57 -19.12 -10.68 9.05
CA ASP A 57 -20.30 -10.64 8.18
C ASP A 57 -20.17 -9.71 6.97
N CYS A 58 -19.13 -8.85 6.91
CA CYS A 58 -19.04 -7.84 5.86
C CYS A 58 -18.91 -8.50 4.48
N PRO A 59 -19.82 -8.17 3.54
CA PRO A 59 -19.70 -8.63 2.17
C PRO A 59 -18.45 -8.09 1.48
N ASN A 60 -18.07 -8.71 0.36
CA ASN A 60 -16.90 -8.30 -0.44
C ASN A 60 -17.29 -8.03 -1.90
N ASP A 61 -18.55 -7.67 -2.15
CA ASP A 61 -19.10 -7.56 -3.52
C ASP A 61 -18.76 -6.21 -4.16
N TYR A 62 -18.41 -5.20 -3.37
CA TYR A 62 -18.05 -3.86 -3.83
C TYR A 62 -16.68 -3.42 -3.33
N PHE A 63 -16.00 -2.60 -4.14
CA PHE A 63 -14.70 -1.99 -3.80
C PHE A 63 -14.74 -1.31 -2.42
N GLU A 64 -15.79 -0.55 -2.14
CA GLU A 64 -15.94 0.19 -0.89
C GLU A 64 -16.13 -0.70 0.33
N GLU A 65 -16.71 -1.89 0.16
CA GLU A 65 -16.87 -2.85 1.27
C GLU A 65 -15.51 -3.42 1.68
N ILE A 66 -14.69 -3.82 0.71
CA ILE A 66 -13.31 -4.29 0.94
C ILE A 66 -12.47 -3.15 1.52
N MET A 67 -12.55 -1.95 0.94
CA MET A 67 -11.86 -0.76 1.44
C MET A 67 -12.24 -0.46 2.90
N LEU A 68 -13.52 -0.55 3.24
CA LEU A 68 -14.02 -0.29 4.60
C LEU A 68 -13.48 -1.32 5.60
N GLN A 69 -13.45 -2.61 5.24
CA GLN A 69 -12.83 -3.65 6.08
C GLN A 69 -11.37 -3.34 6.40
N GLY A 70 -10.56 -3.00 5.39
CA GLY A 70 -9.17 -2.62 5.58
C GLY A 70 -9.02 -1.41 6.50
N MET A 71 -9.85 -0.38 6.33
CA MET A 71 -9.85 0.79 7.21
C MET A 71 -10.24 0.46 8.65
N VAL A 72 -11.23 -0.43 8.86
CA VAL A 72 -11.62 -0.88 10.21
C VAL A 72 -10.47 -1.60 10.89
N ILE A 73 -9.78 -2.51 10.19
CA ILE A 73 -8.59 -3.21 10.69
C ILE A 73 -7.52 -2.19 11.14
N GLY A 74 -7.28 -1.14 10.34
CA GLY A 74 -6.34 -0.07 10.70
C GLY A 74 -6.72 0.77 11.93
N TYR A 75 -7.96 0.68 12.40
CA TYR A 75 -8.45 1.38 13.60
C TYR A 75 -8.65 0.48 14.82
N LEU A 76 -8.37 -0.82 14.70
CA LEU A 76 -8.53 -1.75 15.81
C LEU A 76 -7.64 -1.37 16.99
N ARG A 77 -8.20 -1.57 18.18
CA ARG A 77 -7.50 -1.48 19.46
C ARG A 77 -7.56 -2.87 20.10
N ALA A 78 -6.68 -3.73 19.62
CA ALA A 78 -6.57 -5.12 20.00
C ALA A 78 -5.10 -5.48 20.23
N ASP A 79 -4.84 -6.68 20.74
CA ASP A 79 -3.50 -7.21 20.76
C ASP A 79 -2.95 -7.37 19.33
N ILE A 80 -1.63 -7.36 19.22
CA ILE A 80 -0.97 -7.43 17.93
C ILE A 80 -1.29 -8.74 17.20
N GLU A 81 -1.42 -9.86 17.90
CA GLU A 81 -1.69 -11.16 17.26
C GLU A 81 -3.08 -11.17 16.61
N GLU A 82 -4.10 -10.64 17.30
CA GLU A 82 -5.44 -10.46 16.75
C GLU A 82 -5.42 -9.55 15.51
N ILE A 83 -4.71 -8.42 15.56
CA ILE A 83 -4.58 -7.52 14.40
C ILE A 83 -3.89 -8.22 13.22
N LEU A 84 -2.79 -8.95 13.46
CA LEU A 84 -2.07 -9.69 12.43
C LEU A 84 -2.93 -10.80 11.81
N ASN A 85 -3.77 -11.47 12.58
CA ASN A 85 -4.74 -12.46 12.08
C ASN A 85 -5.79 -11.83 11.15
N HIS A 86 -6.28 -10.63 11.48
CA HIS A 86 -7.17 -9.89 10.59
C HIS A 86 -6.48 -9.43 9.32
N ILE A 87 -5.23 -8.97 9.40
CA ILE A 87 -4.42 -8.65 8.21
C ILE A 87 -4.28 -9.89 7.33
N ASN A 88 -3.95 -11.05 7.90
CA ASN A 88 -3.80 -12.31 7.15
C ASN A 88 -5.09 -12.74 6.42
N SER A 89 -6.24 -12.51 7.04
CA SER A 89 -7.54 -12.77 6.41
C SER A 89 -7.91 -11.72 5.35
N PHE A 90 -7.39 -10.50 5.47
CA PHE A 90 -7.73 -9.37 4.60
C PHE A 90 -6.86 -9.30 3.34
N VAL A 91 -5.56 -9.54 3.44
CA VAL A 91 -4.62 -9.39 2.31
C VAL A 91 -5.05 -10.18 1.06
N PRO A 92 -5.58 -11.42 1.14
CA PRO A 92 -6.07 -12.15 -0.04
C PRO A 92 -7.23 -11.46 -0.78
N LYS A 93 -7.92 -10.51 -0.15
CA LYS A 93 -9.03 -9.73 -0.75
C LYS A 93 -8.53 -8.52 -1.54
N ILE A 94 -7.23 -8.21 -1.50
CA ILE A 94 -6.64 -7.08 -2.20
C ILE A 94 -6.40 -7.47 -3.66
N ASP A 95 -7.08 -6.78 -4.57
CA ASP A 95 -6.99 -7.01 -6.02
C ASP A 95 -6.64 -5.74 -6.81
N ASN A 96 -6.42 -4.62 -6.11
CA ASN A 96 -6.08 -3.35 -6.72
C ASN A 96 -5.16 -2.52 -5.83
N TRP A 97 -4.45 -1.57 -6.46
CA TRP A 97 -3.48 -0.72 -5.78
C TRP A 97 -4.11 0.23 -4.77
N SER A 98 -5.34 0.69 -4.99
CA SER A 98 -5.99 1.69 -4.15
C SER A 98 -6.35 1.13 -2.77
N VAL A 99 -6.92 -0.08 -2.72
CA VAL A 99 -7.18 -0.83 -1.48
C VAL A 99 -5.87 -1.11 -0.77
N CYS A 100 -4.86 -1.64 -1.48
CA CYS A 100 -3.56 -1.96 -0.91
C CYS A 100 -2.93 -0.76 -0.19
N ASP A 101 -2.79 0.36 -0.91
CA ASP A 101 -2.07 1.53 -0.41
C ASP A 101 -2.86 2.22 0.71
N SER A 102 -4.19 2.29 0.59
CA SER A 102 -5.06 2.84 1.62
C SER A 102 -5.07 2.01 2.91
N PHE A 103 -4.95 0.68 2.77
CA PHE A 103 -4.83 -0.23 3.90
C PHE A 103 -3.50 -0.06 4.62
N CYS A 104 -2.38 -0.12 3.89
CA CYS A 104 -1.02 -0.03 4.46
C CYS A 104 -0.84 1.24 5.32
N ILE A 105 -1.17 2.41 4.77
CA ILE A 105 -1.02 3.69 5.49
C ILE A 105 -1.90 3.77 6.76
N GLY A 106 -2.96 2.96 6.83
CA GLY A 106 -3.86 2.82 7.96
C GLY A 106 -3.27 2.02 9.12
N LEU A 107 -2.32 1.10 8.88
CA LEU A 107 -1.74 0.17 9.87
C LEU A 107 -0.72 0.84 10.79
N LYS A 108 -1.10 1.97 11.40
CA LYS A 108 -0.24 2.82 12.23
C LYS A 108 0.31 2.15 13.47
N PHE A 109 -0.32 1.06 13.95
CA PHE A 109 0.20 0.24 15.05
C PHE A 109 1.61 -0.32 14.75
N THR A 110 1.97 -0.44 13.47
CA THR A 110 3.30 -0.87 13.01
C THR A 110 4.43 -0.03 13.62
N LYS A 111 4.22 1.28 13.81
CA LYS A 111 5.24 2.17 14.39
C LYS A 111 5.70 1.75 15.79
N SER A 112 4.80 1.15 16.57
CA SER A 112 5.12 0.67 17.92
C SER A 112 5.56 -0.80 17.94
N ASN A 113 5.51 -1.49 16.79
CA ASN A 113 5.70 -2.95 16.70
C ASN A 113 6.59 -3.34 15.50
N MET A 114 7.51 -2.46 15.09
CA MET A 114 8.23 -2.57 13.81
C MET A 114 8.93 -3.92 13.62
N LYS A 115 9.60 -4.44 14.64
CA LYS A 115 10.31 -5.74 14.55
C LYS A 115 9.36 -6.91 14.32
N GLN A 116 8.28 -7.00 15.12
CA GLN A 116 7.31 -8.08 15.02
C GLN A 116 6.53 -8.03 13.69
N VAL A 117 6.15 -6.83 13.25
CA VAL A 117 5.48 -6.65 11.96
C VAL A 117 6.44 -6.97 10.81
N LEU A 118 7.73 -6.62 10.88
CA LEU A 118 8.68 -6.94 9.83
C LEU A 118 8.87 -8.47 9.68
N GLU A 119 8.90 -9.19 10.80
CA GLU A 119 8.94 -10.65 10.79
C GLU A 119 7.69 -11.22 10.11
N PHE A 120 6.51 -10.72 10.46
CA PHE A 120 5.25 -11.10 9.82
C PHE A 120 5.24 -10.79 8.31
N LEU A 121 5.80 -9.66 7.89
CA LEU A 121 5.83 -9.26 6.47
C LEU A 121 6.64 -10.21 5.59
N LYS A 122 7.55 -11.03 6.15
CA LYS A 122 8.35 -11.98 5.37
C LYS A 122 7.50 -12.95 4.56
N ILE A 123 6.33 -13.37 5.04
CA ILE A 123 5.47 -14.29 4.28
C ILE A 123 4.97 -13.65 2.98
N TYR A 124 4.68 -12.34 3.02
CA TYR A 124 4.20 -11.57 1.87
C TYR A 124 5.35 -11.17 0.94
N LEU A 125 6.51 -10.81 1.50
CA LEU A 125 7.72 -10.48 0.74
C LEU A 125 8.30 -11.69 -0.02
N ASN A 126 7.95 -12.91 0.38
CA ASN A 126 8.27 -14.15 -0.33
C ASN A 126 7.11 -14.69 -1.18
N SER A 127 5.97 -13.99 -1.24
CA SER A 127 4.81 -14.44 -2.01
C SER A 127 5.04 -14.29 -3.51
N LYS A 128 4.45 -15.21 -4.28
CA LYS A 128 4.35 -15.14 -5.74
C LYS A 128 3.09 -14.42 -6.22
N LYS A 129 2.20 -14.00 -5.30
CA LYS A 129 0.99 -13.27 -5.67
C LYS A 129 1.27 -11.77 -5.68
N GLU A 130 0.91 -11.12 -6.78
CA GLU A 130 1.20 -9.71 -7.04
C GLU A 130 0.77 -8.77 -5.91
N PHE A 131 -0.47 -8.88 -5.41
CA PHE A 131 -0.96 -7.98 -4.37
C PHE A 131 -0.53 -8.34 -2.95
N GLU A 132 -0.23 -9.62 -2.67
CA GLU A 132 0.44 -10.00 -1.42
C GLU A 132 1.84 -9.36 -1.37
N LEU A 133 2.60 -9.48 -2.45
CA LEU A 133 3.93 -8.91 -2.56
C LEU A 133 3.90 -7.37 -2.54
N ARG A 134 2.93 -6.75 -3.23
CA ARG A 134 2.69 -5.30 -3.17
C ARG A 134 2.41 -4.85 -1.73
N PHE A 135 1.55 -5.56 -0.99
CA PHE A 135 1.27 -5.24 0.41
C PHE A 135 2.55 -5.22 1.23
N GLY A 136 3.41 -6.24 1.11
CA GLY A 136 4.72 -6.27 1.76
C GLY A 136 5.59 -5.05 1.42
N ILE A 137 5.71 -4.71 0.13
CA ILE A 137 6.53 -3.59 -0.33
C ILE A 137 5.99 -2.24 0.15
N VAL A 138 4.68 -2.02 0.11
CA VAL A 138 4.07 -0.76 0.53
C VAL A 138 4.15 -0.59 2.05
N MET A 139 4.08 -1.69 2.82
CA MET A 139 4.39 -1.64 4.25
C MET A 139 5.83 -1.20 4.53
N LEU A 140 6.81 -1.70 3.76
CA LEU A 140 8.20 -1.21 3.84
C LEU A 140 8.29 0.29 3.52
N LEU A 141 7.61 0.74 2.47
CA LEU A 141 7.56 2.14 2.06
C LEU A 141 7.02 3.05 3.17
N ASP A 142 5.88 2.70 3.76
CA ASP A 142 5.16 3.54 4.72
C ASP A 142 5.86 3.62 6.08
N PHE A 143 6.52 2.54 6.53
CA PHE A 143 7.01 2.43 7.90
C PHE A 143 8.51 2.19 8.07
N TYR A 144 9.19 1.59 7.09
CA TYR A 144 10.57 1.10 7.25
C TYR A 144 11.65 1.91 6.52
N ILE A 145 11.28 2.93 5.74
CA ILE A 145 12.25 3.90 5.20
C ILE A 145 12.63 4.90 6.31
N VAL A 146 13.43 4.41 7.26
CA VAL A 146 13.98 5.07 8.45
C VAL A 146 15.42 4.57 8.72
N ASP A 147 16.17 5.27 9.57
CA ASP A 147 17.62 5.03 9.80
C ASP A 147 17.94 3.58 10.16
N GLU A 148 17.13 2.96 11.01
CA GLU A 148 17.34 1.60 11.51
C GLU A 148 17.18 0.53 10.41
N TYR A 149 16.36 0.76 9.40
CA TYR A 149 15.95 -0.27 8.43
C TYR A 149 16.30 0.04 6.98
N ILE A 150 16.78 1.25 6.66
CA ILE A 150 16.99 1.69 5.27
C ILE A 150 17.88 0.73 4.46
N ASP A 151 18.99 0.23 5.03
CA ASP A 151 19.88 -0.69 4.32
C ASP A 151 19.20 -2.03 4.04
N GLN A 152 18.45 -2.54 5.02
CA GLN A 152 17.67 -3.76 4.87
C GLN A 152 16.56 -3.59 3.83
N VAL A 153 15.88 -2.44 3.80
CA VAL A 153 14.84 -2.14 2.81
C VAL A 153 15.42 -2.17 1.39
N LEU A 154 16.57 -1.52 1.14
CA LEU A 154 17.21 -1.53 -0.17
C LEU A 154 17.57 -2.95 -0.62
N ILE A 155 18.11 -3.78 0.28
CA ILE A 155 18.42 -5.20 0.00
C ILE A 155 17.15 -5.98 -0.34
N ILE A 156 16.09 -5.85 0.46
CA ILE A 156 14.83 -6.56 0.22
C ILE A 156 14.25 -6.17 -1.14
N LEU A 157 14.18 -4.88 -1.45
CA LEU A 157 13.64 -4.39 -2.72
C LEU A 157 14.42 -4.92 -3.92
N ASP A 158 15.74 -5.07 -3.81
CA ASP A 158 16.58 -5.58 -4.89
C ASP A 158 16.40 -7.07 -5.15
N GLN A 159 16.15 -7.85 -4.11
CA GLN A 159 15.97 -9.30 -4.18
C GLN A 159 14.63 -9.71 -4.78
N ILE A 160 13.62 -8.83 -4.75
CA ILE A 160 12.28 -9.14 -5.27
C ILE A 160 12.32 -9.15 -6.81
N LYS A 161 12.09 -10.33 -7.40
CA LYS A 161 11.93 -10.52 -8.85
C LYS A 161 10.50 -10.97 -9.14
N HIS A 162 9.73 -10.14 -9.85
CA HIS A 162 8.34 -10.42 -10.19
C HIS A 162 7.91 -9.65 -11.44
N ASP A 163 7.14 -10.28 -12.33
CA ASP A 163 6.72 -9.68 -13.60
C ASP A 163 5.47 -8.79 -13.49
N GLY A 164 4.68 -8.97 -12.43
CA GLY A 164 3.49 -8.18 -12.13
C GLY A 164 3.76 -6.67 -12.08
N TYR A 165 2.97 -5.93 -12.85
CA TYR A 165 3.09 -4.48 -13.02
C TYR A 165 3.01 -3.72 -11.69
N TYR A 166 2.07 -4.08 -10.81
CA TYR A 166 1.85 -3.41 -9.54
C TYR A 166 2.98 -3.69 -8.54
N VAL A 167 3.68 -4.82 -8.64
CA VAL A 167 4.91 -5.08 -7.85
C VAL A 167 6.03 -4.15 -8.33
N LYS A 168 6.32 -4.14 -9.63
CA LYS A 168 7.36 -3.27 -10.21
C LYS A 168 7.14 -1.80 -9.89
N MET A 169 5.88 -1.35 -9.97
CA MET A 169 5.50 0.02 -9.63
C MET A 169 5.64 0.33 -8.12
N ALA A 170 5.39 -0.64 -7.24
CA ALA A 170 5.60 -0.49 -5.80
C ALA A 170 7.08 -0.37 -5.45
N ILE A 171 7.94 -1.22 -6.03
CA ILE A 171 9.41 -1.15 -5.86
C ILE A 171 9.93 0.20 -6.35
N ALA A 172 9.58 0.60 -7.57
CA ALA A 172 9.98 1.89 -8.13
C ALA A 172 9.54 3.07 -7.25
N TRP A 173 8.35 3.00 -6.66
CA TRP A 173 7.87 4.01 -5.73
C TRP A 173 8.65 4.01 -4.42
N ALA A 174 8.84 2.85 -3.80
CA ALA A 174 9.61 2.73 -2.56
C ALA A 174 11.04 3.28 -2.73
N LEU A 175 11.72 2.94 -3.83
CA LEU A 175 13.04 3.46 -4.16
C LEU A 175 13.07 4.98 -4.34
N SER A 176 12.03 5.56 -4.94
CA SER A 176 11.95 7.03 -5.04
C SER A 176 11.82 7.71 -3.68
N ILE A 177 11.13 7.09 -2.74
CA ILE A 177 11.02 7.59 -1.36
C ILE A 177 12.33 7.36 -0.60
N CYS A 178 13.00 6.22 -0.81
CA CYS A 178 14.35 5.97 -0.29
C CYS A 178 15.30 7.08 -0.75
N TYR A 179 15.26 7.45 -2.03
CA TYR A 179 16.11 8.52 -2.56
C TYR A 179 15.81 9.88 -1.91
N ILE A 180 14.52 10.22 -1.76
CA ILE A 180 14.11 11.50 -1.15
C ILE A 180 14.58 11.62 0.31
N LYS A 181 14.60 10.52 1.07
CA LYS A 181 14.98 10.53 2.50
C LYS A 181 16.47 10.23 2.74
N TYR A 182 17.05 9.38 1.90
CA TYR A 182 18.40 8.82 2.03
C TYR A 182 19.11 8.84 0.67
N PRO A 183 19.39 10.04 0.10
CA PRO A 183 19.93 10.16 -1.25
C PRO A 183 21.28 9.44 -1.41
N ASP A 184 22.18 9.56 -0.43
CA ASP A 184 23.53 8.96 -0.50
C ASP A 184 23.49 7.43 -0.52
N LYS A 185 22.69 6.81 0.36
CA LYS A 185 22.51 5.35 0.38
C LYS A 185 21.85 4.87 -0.91
N THR A 186 20.81 5.58 -1.34
CA THR A 186 20.02 5.17 -2.50
C THR A 186 20.79 5.35 -3.81
N ILE A 187 21.63 6.38 -3.96
CA ILE A 187 22.43 6.56 -5.18
C ILE A 187 23.52 5.49 -5.31
N ILE A 188 24.12 5.06 -4.19
CA ILE A 188 25.08 3.95 -4.18
C ILE A 188 24.40 2.67 -4.65
N TYR A 189 23.21 2.39 -4.11
CA TYR A 189 22.37 1.27 -4.55
C TYR A 189 21.98 1.36 -6.04
N LEU A 190 21.49 2.51 -6.51
CA LEU A 190 21.07 2.67 -7.91
C LEU A 190 22.21 2.50 -8.92
N LYS A 191 23.48 2.61 -8.48
CA LYS A 191 24.65 2.29 -9.32
C LYS A 191 24.98 0.79 -9.35
N ASN A 192 24.62 0.04 -8.31
CA ASN A 192 24.94 -1.39 -8.13
C ASN A 192 23.69 -2.14 -7.63
N ASN A 193 22.82 -2.55 -8.54
CA ASN A 193 21.57 -3.25 -8.24
C ASN A 193 21.23 -4.26 -9.33
N ASP A 194 20.39 -5.23 -8.98
CA ASP A 194 19.95 -6.32 -9.85
C ASP A 194 18.53 -6.12 -10.42
N LEU A 195 17.97 -4.91 -10.33
CA LEU A 195 16.62 -4.64 -10.84
C LEU A 195 16.52 -4.85 -12.35
N ASP A 196 15.34 -5.29 -12.83
CA ASP A 196 15.04 -5.27 -14.25
C ASP A 196 14.91 -3.84 -14.78
N ASP A 197 15.19 -3.65 -16.07
CA ASP A 197 15.28 -2.32 -16.69
C ASP A 197 13.99 -1.52 -16.56
N PHE A 198 12.83 -2.18 -16.59
CA PHE A 198 11.55 -1.49 -16.41
C PHE A 198 11.43 -0.90 -14.99
N THR A 199 11.64 -1.72 -13.96
CA THR A 199 11.54 -1.27 -12.56
C THR A 199 12.59 -0.20 -12.25
N TYR A 200 13.83 -0.42 -12.69
CA TYR A 200 14.91 0.54 -12.54
C TYR A 200 14.58 1.90 -13.17
N ASN A 201 14.19 1.89 -14.45
CA ASN A 201 13.86 3.13 -15.16
C ASN A 201 12.62 3.82 -14.57
N LYS A 202 11.65 3.07 -14.04
CA LYS A 202 10.50 3.62 -13.31
C LYS A 202 10.90 4.26 -11.99
N ALA A 203 11.87 3.70 -11.27
CA ALA A 203 12.41 4.32 -10.05
C ALA A 203 13.05 5.67 -10.38
N LEU A 204 13.91 5.74 -11.40
CA LEU A 204 14.52 6.99 -11.87
C LEU A 204 13.45 8.01 -12.30
N GLN A 205 12.44 7.57 -13.05
CA GLN A 205 11.31 8.43 -13.43
C GLN A 205 10.64 9.05 -12.20
N LYS A 206 10.25 8.23 -11.22
CA LYS A 206 9.56 8.69 -10.00
C LYS A 206 10.42 9.64 -9.16
N ILE A 207 11.74 9.40 -9.09
CA ILE A 207 12.68 10.34 -8.46
C ILE A 207 12.61 11.69 -9.16
N THR A 208 12.59 11.71 -10.49
CA THR A 208 12.58 12.97 -11.27
C THR A 208 11.23 13.71 -11.28
N GLU A 209 10.13 13.02 -10.99
CA GLU A 209 8.80 13.60 -10.84
C GLU A 209 8.62 14.30 -9.48
N SER A 210 9.44 13.96 -8.48
CA SER A 210 9.39 14.58 -7.16
C SER A 210 9.78 16.06 -7.22
N PHE A 211 8.98 16.93 -6.60
CA PHE A 211 9.32 18.33 -6.39
C PHE A 211 10.42 18.55 -5.35
N ARG A 212 10.78 17.52 -4.57
CA ARG A 212 11.82 17.58 -3.53
C ARG A 212 13.23 17.38 -4.07
N VAL A 213 13.38 17.08 -5.36
CA VAL A 213 14.67 16.88 -6.02
C VAL A 213 14.93 18.07 -6.93
N ASP A 214 16.12 18.66 -6.85
CA ASP A 214 16.52 19.83 -7.63
C ASP A 214 16.79 19.47 -9.11
N LYS A 215 16.95 20.50 -9.93
CA LYS A 215 17.09 20.35 -11.39
C LYS A 215 18.40 19.65 -11.80
N GLU A 216 19.50 19.92 -11.10
CA GLU A 216 20.82 19.35 -11.42
C GLU A 216 20.82 17.86 -11.10
N THR A 217 20.33 17.50 -9.91
CA THR A 217 20.16 16.11 -9.49
C THR A 217 19.25 15.34 -10.46
N LYS A 218 18.14 15.94 -10.92
CA LYS A 218 17.27 15.33 -11.93
C LYS A 218 17.98 15.04 -13.24
N SER A 219 18.92 15.90 -13.65
CA SER A 219 19.73 15.68 -14.85
C SER A 219 20.60 14.43 -14.71
N ILE A 220 21.25 14.28 -13.55
CA ILE A 220 22.08 13.11 -13.21
C ILE A 220 21.23 11.84 -13.19
N ILE A 221 20.08 11.86 -12.51
CA ILE A 221 19.20 10.68 -12.43
C ILE A 221 18.70 10.26 -13.82
N ARG A 222 18.42 11.22 -14.72
CA ARG A 222 18.02 10.91 -16.10
C ARG A 222 19.14 10.27 -16.93
N SER A 223 20.39 10.65 -16.69
CA SER A 223 21.52 10.08 -17.44
C SER A 223 21.83 8.63 -17.05
N MET A 224 21.31 8.15 -15.91
CA MET A 224 21.49 6.78 -15.43
C MET A 224 20.57 5.75 -16.12
N LYS A 225 19.62 6.19 -16.95
CA LYS A 225 18.60 5.31 -17.56
C LYS A 225 19.23 4.16 -18.36
N ARG A 226 18.76 2.93 -18.14
CA ARG A 226 19.15 1.73 -18.90
C ARG A 226 18.37 1.65 -20.21
N LYS A 227 18.99 1.08 -21.25
CA LYS A 227 18.40 0.93 -22.60
C LYS A 227 17.65 -0.37 -22.72
#